data_AF-A0A6A5K1F5-F1
#
_entry.id   AF-A0A6A5K1F5-F1
#
_cell.length_a   1.000
_cell.length_b   1.000
_cell.length_c   1.000
_cell.angle_alpha   90.00
_cell.angle_beta   90.00
_cell.angle_gamma   90.00
#
_symmetry.space_group_name_H-M   'P 1'
#
loop_
_entity.id
_entity.type
_entity.pdbx_description
1 polymer ?
#
loop_
_entity_poly.entity_id
_entity_poly.type
_entity_poly.pdbx_seq_one_letter_code
_entity_poly.pdbx_strand_id
1 'polypeptide(L)'
;MRTHASPFHRLPLEVRNEIYSHVVPNIPTLSIPANSSALSYIRTQIPECLQPNAQIAEEAAKAILHRTLLSVEVVKIVSVDDLVCDVPEGMLLKGVRKLQITTLQTQYTRRSPLHDLIIRCPNLQVLKIPIPRAILFTSEDTSCLKTVLELVSTTGLHLLFTHTSLKLLKLRCPTSLDSYDTPDYREFLPLAKWLRDEAGGRVDVDINITPNRRYNERSVECSRCRKGCIRWIKWMDYFG
;
A
#
# COMPACT_ATOMS: atom_id res chain seq x y z
N MET A 1 -21.96 -25.62 36.68
CA MET A 1 -21.37 -26.55 35.69
C MET A 1 -19.93 -26.13 35.43
N ARG A 2 -18.95 -26.97 35.77
CA ARG A 2 -17.53 -26.69 35.49
C ARG A 2 -17.29 -26.96 34.01
N THR A 3 -17.05 -25.92 33.23
CA THR A 3 -16.55 -26.05 31.86
C THR A 3 -15.19 -26.72 31.92
N HIS A 4 -15.15 -28.02 31.62
CA HIS A 4 -13.89 -28.71 31.41
C HIS A 4 -13.23 -28.08 30.18
N ALA A 5 -12.23 -27.21 30.41
CA ALA A 5 -11.39 -26.68 29.35
C ALA A 5 -10.87 -27.87 28.51
N SER A 6 -11.05 -27.79 27.19
CA SER A 6 -10.67 -28.88 26.29
C SER A 6 -9.20 -29.24 26.51
N PRO A 7 -8.79 -30.51 26.30
CA PRO A 7 -7.40 -30.94 26.49
C PRO A 7 -6.41 -30.08 25.68
N PHE A 8 -6.85 -29.48 24.59
CA PHE A 8 -6.07 -28.53 23.79
C PHE A 8 -5.69 -27.25 24.56
N HIS A 9 -6.58 -26.70 25.39
CA HIS A 9 -6.28 -25.51 26.20
C HIS A 9 -5.26 -25.76 27.32
N ARG A 10 -5.00 -27.02 27.66
CA ARG A 10 -3.98 -27.39 28.65
C ARG A 10 -2.58 -27.43 28.05
N LEU A 11 -2.46 -27.36 26.73
CA LEU A 11 -1.17 -27.31 26.05
C LEU A 11 -0.55 -25.91 26.22
N PRO A 12 0.79 -25.84 26.42
CA PRO A 12 1.52 -24.57 26.36
C PRO A 12 1.23 -23.81 25.07
N LEU A 13 1.31 -22.48 25.11
CA LEU A 13 1.00 -21.62 23.97
C LEU A 13 1.94 -21.92 22.78
N GLU A 14 3.18 -22.26 23.08
CA GLU A 14 4.22 -22.61 22.11
C GLU A 14 3.82 -23.83 21.29
N VAL A 15 3.37 -24.90 21.96
CA VAL A 15 2.89 -26.13 21.31
C VAL A 15 1.63 -25.86 20.49
N ARG A 16 0.71 -25.03 21.00
CA ARG A 16 -0.48 -24.63 20.24
C ARG A 16 -0.12 -23.84 18.99
N ASN A 17 0.85 -22.92 19.07
CA ASN A 17 1.35 -22.15 17.92
C ASN A 17 1.98 -23.06 16.86
N GLU A 18 2.73 -24.08 17.25
CA GLU A 18 3.25 -25.09 16.32
C GLU A 18 2.10 -25.85 15.64
N ILE A 19 1.08 -26.27 16.37
CA ILE A 19 -0.10 -26.94 15.80
C ILE A 19 -0.80 -26.02 14.80
N TYR A 20 -1.06 -24.75 15.15
CA TYR A 20 -1.64 -23.79 14.23
C TYR A 20 -0.80 -23.65 12.95
N SER A 21 0.52 -23.68 13.08
CA SER A 21 1.46 -23.57 11.96
C SER A 21 1.42 -24.75 10.99
N HIS A 22 1.04 -25.94 11.48
CA HIS A 22 0.87 -27.14 10.67
C HIS A 22 -0.49 -27.21 10.00
N VAL A 23 -1.53 -26.74 10.70
CA VAL A 23 -2.92 -26.86 10.25
C VAL A 23 -3.28 -25.76 9.25
N VAL A 24 -2.65 -24.58 9.35
CA VAL A 24 -2.89 -23.48 8.42
C VAL A 24 -1.72 -23.32 7.46
N PRO A 25 -1.95 -23.43 6.14
CA PRO A 25 -0.89 -23.29 5.15
C PRO A 25 -0.29 -21.88 5.18
N ASN A 26 0.96 -21.77 4.72
CA ASN A 26 1.61 -20.47 4.58
C ASN A 26 0.85 -19.60 3.59
N ILE A 27 0.63 -18.34 3.97
CA ILE A 27 -0.02 -17.33 3.13
C ILE A 27 1.09 -16.55 2.39
N PRO A 28 1.29 -16.77 1.07
CA PRO A 28 2.39 -16.14 0.33
C PRO A 28 2.13 -14.66 0.03
N THR A 29 0.87 -14.24 0.05
CA THR A 29 0.45 -12.85 -0.21
C THR A 29 -0.70 -12.51 0.71
N LEU A 30 -0.55 -11.44 1.48
CA LEU A 30 -1.58 -10.92 2.37
C LEU A 30 -2.35 -9.82 1.65
N SER A 31 -3.58 -10.11 1.23
CA SER A 31 -4.46 -9.13 0.55
C SER A 31 -5.72 -8.91 1.37
N ILE A 32 -5.69 -7.91 2.25
CA ILE A 32 -6.80 -7.60 3.15
C ILE A 32 -7.92 -6.91 2.34
N PRO A 33 -9.15 -7.44 2.35
CA PRO A 33 -10.28 -6.85 1.63
C PRO A 33 -10.75 -5.57 2.30
N ALA A 34 -11.51 -4.76 1.56
CA ALA A 34 -12.11 -3.55 2.11
C ALA A 34 -13.04 -3.88 3.30
N ASN A 35 -13.04 -3.01 4.31
CA ASN A 35 -13.85 -3.13 5.53
C ASN A 35 -13.50 -4.36 6.39
N SER A 36 -12.26 -4.83 6.35
CA SER A 36 -11.78 -5.95 7.16
C SER A 36 -10.44 -5.62 7.78
N SER A 37 -10.21 -6.03 9.04
CA SER A 37 -8.88 -5.99 9.65
C SER A 37 -8.04 -7.19 9.20
N ALA A 38 -6.72 -7.10 9.36
CA ALA A 38 -5.81 -8.21 9.10
C ALA A 38 -6.23 -9.45 9.88
N LEU A 39 -6.56 -9.29 11.17
CA LEU A 39 -6.98 -10.38 12.04
C LEU A 39 -8.32 -10.97 11.58
N SER A 40 -9.28 -10.12 11.21
CA SER A 40 -10.58 -10.56 10.70
C SER A 40 -10.44 -11.36 9.41
N TYR A 41 -9.57 -10.92 8.50
CA TYR A 41 -9.25 -11.64 7.27
C TYR A 41 -8.60 -12.99 7.57
N ILE A 42 -7.59 -13.04 8.43
CA ILE A 42 -6.92 -14.30 8.79
C ILE A 42 -7.89 -15.27 9.45
N ARG A 43 -8.84 -14.79 10.27
CA ARG A 43 -9.85 -15.63 10.90
C ARG A 43 -10.72 -16.38 9.88
N THR A 44 -10.98 -15.80 8.71
CA THR A 44 -11.68 -16.51 7.61
C THR A 44 -10.86 -17.64 6.99
N GLN A 45 -9.54 -17.64 7.19
CA GLN A 45 -8.62 -18.66 6.67
C GLN A 45 -8.40 -19.80 7.68
N ILE A 46 -8.95 -19.69 8.88
CA ILE A 46 -8.81 -20.72 9.92
C ILE A 46 -9.74 -21.89 9.58
N PRO A 47 -9.24 -23.15 9.55
CA PRO A 47 -10.06 -24.32 9.29
C PRO A 47 -11.19 -24.50 10.29
N GLU A 48 -12.31 -25.05 9.82
CA GLU A 48 -13.52 -25.28 10.62
C GLU A 48 -13.27 -26.10 11.89
N CYS A 49 -12.21 -26.91 11.96
CA CYS A 49 -11.88 -27.65 13.18
C CYS A 49 -11.42 -26.77 14.35
N LEU A 50 -10.95 -25.54 14.10
CA LEU A 50 -10.49 -24.59 15.10
C LEU A 50 -11.50 -23.47 15.38
N GLN A 51 -12.50 -23.28 14.53
CA GLN A 51 -13.53 -22.24 14.65
C GLN A 51 -14.54 -22.38 15.81
N PRO A 52 -14.93 -23.59 16.29
CA PRO A 52 -16.00 -23.75 17.29
C PRO A 52 -15.70 -23.09 18.63
N ASN A 53 -14.42 -22.89 18.93
CA ASN A 53 -13.99 -22.21 20.14
C ASN A 53 -13.43 -20.85 19.77
N ALA A 54 -14.16 -19.78 20.14
CA ALA A 54 -13.80 -18.41 19.82
C ALA A 54 -12.41 -17.99 20.35
N GLN A 55 -12.00 -18.51 21.51
CA GLN A 55 -10.67 -18.24 22.06
C GLN A 55 -9.57 -18.91 21.22
N ILE A 56 -9.76 -20.18 20.83
CA ILE A 56 -8.81 -20.90 19.98
C ILE A 56 -8.70 -20.22 18.61
N ALA A 57 -9.83 -19.84 18.02
CA ALA A 57 -9.84 -19.14 16.74
C ALA A 57 -9.10 -17.80 16.80
N GLU A 58 -9.26 -17.04 17.89
CA GLU A 58 -8.56 -15.78 18.09
C GLU A 58 -7.05 -15.96 18.29
N GLU A 59 -6.65 -16.92 19.13
CA GLU A 59 -5.24 -17.27 19.34
C GLU A 59 -4.57 -17.73 18.04
N ALA A 60 -5.24 -18.62 17.30
CA ALA A 60 -4.76 -19.10 16.01
C ALA A 60 -4.63 -17.94 15.02
N ALA A 61 -5.62 -17.05 14.93
CA ALA A 61 -5.58 -15.90 14.02
C ALA A 61 -4.36 -15.01 14.29
N LYS A 62 -4.07 -14.71 15.55
CA LYS A 62 -2.91 -13.90 15.95
C LYS A 62 -1.59 -14.60 15.63
N ALA A 63 -1.48 -15.89 15.98
CA ALA A 63 -0.27 -16.67 15.71
C ALA A 63 0.02 -16.75 14.19
N ILE A 64 -1.01 -16.99 13.39
CA ILE A 64 -0.92 -17.08 11.93
C ILE A 64 -0.60 -15.72 11.33
N LEU A 65 -1.23 -14.64 11.80
CA LEU A 65 -0.94 -13.28 11.33
C LEU A 65 0.52 -12.91 11.59
N HIS A 66 1.01 -13.09 12.81
CA HIS A 66 2.40 -12.79 13.17
C HIS A 66 3.39 -13.61 12.34
N ARG A 67 3.15 -14.92 12.19
CA ARG A 67 3.97 -15.78 11.34
C ARG A 67 3.97 -15.29 9.89
N THR A 68 2.78 -15.02 9.35
CA THR A 68 2.60 -14.55 7.97
C THR A 68 3.38 -13.27 7.75
N LEU A 69 3.29 -12.31 8.67
CA LEU A 69 3.98 -11.02 8.57
C LEU A 69 5.51 -11.11 8.60
N LEU A 70 6.06 -12.17 9.18
CA LEU A 70 7.51 -12.44 9.16
C LEU A 70 7.99 -12.99 7.82
N SER A 71 7.13 -13.68 7.06
CA SER A 71 7.51 -14.39 5.83
C SER A 71 6.88 -13.83 4.54
N VAL A 72 5.79 -13.07 4.64
CA VAL A 72 5.00 -12.63 3.48
C VAL A 72 5.77 -11.60 2.68
N GLU A 73 5.90 -11.83 1.38
CA GLU A 73 6.64 -10.91 0.52
C GLU A 73 5.79 -9.75 0.02
N VAL A 74 4.49 -9.98 -0.15
CA VAL A 74 3.55 -9.02 -0.72
C VAL A 74 2.39 -8.77 0.22
N VAL A 75 2.23 -7.51 0.62
CA VAL A 75 1.12 -7.02 1.44
C VAL A 75 0.31 -6.00 0.64
N LYS A 76 -0.99 -6.24 0.54
CA LYS A 76 -1.96 -5.35 -0.08
C LYS A 76 -3.06 -5.04 0.93
N ILE A 77 -3.22 -3.77 1.25
CA ILE A 77 -4.16 -3.27 2.25
C ILE A 77 -4.98 -2.12 1.69
N VAL A 78 -6.16 -1.91 2.26
CA VAL A 78 -7.01 -0.80 1.87
C VAL A 78 -6.57 0.45 2.61
N SER A 79 -6.68 0.44 3.94
CA SER A 79 -6.13 1.43 4.86
C SER A 79 -4.86 0.91 5.54
N VAL A 80 -4.05 1.82 6.06
CA VAL A 80 -2.93 1.50 6.94
C VAL A 80 -3.44 0.94 8.27
N ASP A 81 -4.58 1.43 8.75
CA ASP A 81 -5.20 1.01 10.01
C ASP A 81 -5.64 -0.45 10.00
N ASP A 82 -5.97 -0.99 8.82
CA ASP A 82 -6.35 -2.40 8.63
C ASP A 82 -5.23 -3.37 9.07
N LEU A 83 -3.99 -2.88 9.14
CA LEU A 83 -2.83 -3.66 9.51
C LEU A 83 -2.19 -3.17 10.81
N VAL A 84 -1.96 -1.86 10.97
CA VAL A 84 -1.18 -1.31 12.09
C VAL A 84 -1.80 -1.62 13.46
N CYS A 85 -3.13 -1.66 13.56
CA CYS A 85 -3.83 -2.01 14.80
C CYS A 85 -3.57 -3.44 15.28
N ASP A 86 -3.28 -4.36 14.34
CA ASP A 86 -3.08 -5.78 14.61
C ASP A 86 -1.60 -6.16 14.72
N VAL A 87 -0.68 -5.22 14.42
CA VAL A 87 0.78 -5.44 14.48
C VAL A 87 1.34 -4.89 15.78
N PRO A 88 1.98 -5.73 16.63
CA PRO A 88 2.63 -5.27 17.85
C PRO A 88 3.61 -4.13 17.60
N GLU A 89 3.64 -3.18 18.54
CA GLU A 89 4.59 -2.07 18.49
C GLU A 89 6.03 -2.60 18.47
N GLY A 90 6.88 -2.04 17.59
CA GLY A 90 8.26 -2.47 17.41
C GLY A 90 8.47 -3.77 16.61
N MET A 91 7.41 -4.47 16.19
CA MET A 91 7.56 -5.65 15.34
C MET A 91 8.09 -5.28 13.96
N LEU A 92 9.20 -5.91 13.56
CA LEU A 92 9.78 -5.78 12.22
C LEU A 92 9.16 -6.79 11.25
N LEU A 93 8.62 -6.28 10.16
CA LEU A 93 8.00 -7.00 9.05
C LEU A 93 9.06 -7.40 8.01
N LYS A 94 10.01 -8.24 8.42
CA LYS A 94 11.22 -8.58 7.64
C LYS A 94 10.92 -9.25 6.29
N GLY A 95 9.81 -9.98 6.19
CA GLY A 95 9.39 -10.63 4.94
C GLY A 95 8.92 -9.66 3.87
N VAL A 96 8.37 -8.50 4.27
CA VAL A 96 7.63 -7.62 3.36
C VAL A 96 8.57 -6.92 2.38
N ARG A 97 8.47 -7.29 1.10
CA ARG A 97 9.22 -6.67 -0.01
C ARG A 97 8.36 -5.72 -0.82
N LYS A 98 7.04 -5.92 -0.84
CA LYS A 98 6.09 -5.10 -1.58
C LYS A 98 4.90 -4.73 -0.73
N LEU A 99 4.67 -3.43 -0.60
CA LEU A 99 3.51 -2.86 0.09
C LEU A 99 2.64 -2.10 -0.92
N GLN A 100 1.36 -2.45 -0.99
CA GLN A 100 0.37 -1.75 -1.79
C GLN A 100 -0.78 -1.29 -0.91
N ILE A 101 -1.00 0.03 -0.89
CA ILE A 101 -2.16 0.65 -0.25
C ILE A 101 -3.13 1.07 -1.35
N THR A 102 -4.44 1.00 -1.09
CA THR A 102 -5.45 1.41 -2.09
C THR A 102 -6.24 2.66 -1.71
N THR A 103 -6.23 3.07 -0.44
CA THR A 103 -6.82 4.33 0.01
C THR A 103 -5.86 5.50 -0.21
N LEU A 104 -6.41 6.66 -0.60
CA LEU A 104 -5.66 7.88 -0.88
C LEU A 104 -4.83 8.33 0.33
N GLN A 105 -3.55 8.63 0.09
CA GLN A 105 -2.60 9.13 1.07
C GLN A 105 -2.37 10.61 0.81
N THR A 106 -2.76 11.45 1.76
CA THR A 106 -2.73 12.91 1.61
C THR A 106 -1.48 13.54 2.19
N GLN A 107 -0.85 12.92 3.19
CA GLN A 107 0.35 13.44 3.82
C GLN A 107 1.24 12.30 4.28
N TYR A 108 2.55 12.48 4.15
CA TYR A 108 3.55 11.57 4.68
C TYR A 108 4.44 12.30 5.67
N THR A 109 4.10 12.19 6.95
CA THR A 109 4.87 12.81 8.04
C THR A 109 5.52 11.73 8.90
N ARG A 110 6.57 12.10 9.64
CA ARG A 110 7.26 11.17 10.54
C ARG A 110 6.37 10.59 11.65
N ARG A 111 5.22 11.22 11.91
CA ARG A 111 4.24 10.78 12.92
C ARG A 111 3.05 10.04 12.31
N SER A 112 3.02 9.84 10.99
CA SER A 112 1.93 9.14 10.33
C SER A 112 2.04 7.62 10.52
N PRO A 113 0.90 6.89 10.66
CA PRO A 113 0.90 5.43 10.70
C PRO A 113 1.57 4.79 9.47
N LEU A 114 1.47 5.45 8.32
CA LEU A 114 2.13 5.01 7.09
C LEU A 114 3.65 5.04 7.21
N HIS A 115 4.21 6.08 7.84
CA HIS A 115 5.65 6.18 8.03
C HIS A 115 6.18 5.10 8.96
N ASP A 116 5.51 4.90 10.08
CA ASP A 116 5.81 3.83 11.02
C ASP A 116 5.74 2.45 10.35
N LEU A 117 4.67 2.15 9.61
CA LEU A 117 4.54 0.90 8.86
C LEU A 117 5.70 0.70 7.85
N ILE A 118 6.09 1.73 7.13
CA ILE A 118 7.20 1.66 6.15
C ILE A 118 8.53 1.38 6.86
N ILE A 119 8.83 2.05 7.98
CA ILE A 119 10.07 1.82 8.73
C ILE A 119 10.11 0.39 9.30
N ARG A 120 8.97 -0.14 9.73
CA ARG A 120 8.85 -1.53 10.20
C ARG A 120 9.08 -2.56 9.08
N CYS A 121 9.15 -2.16 7.81
CA CYS A 121 9.42 -3.04 6.67
C CYS A 121 10.86 -2.88 6.14
N PRO A 122 11.91 -3.34 6.84
CA PRO A 122 13.31 -3.04 6.50
C PRO A 122 13.73 -3.52 5.09
N ASN A 123 13.05 -4.53 4.55
CA ASN A 123 13.31 -5.11 3.23
C ASN A 123 12.34 -4.62 2.15
N LEU A 124 11.57 -3.56 2.40
CA LEU A 124 10.61 -3.01 1.45
C LEU A 124 11.34 -2.49 0.21
N GLN A 125 11.07 -3.13 -0.94
CA GLN A 125 11.62 -2.78 -2.24
C GLN A 125 10.62 -2.02 -3.10
N VAL A 126 9.33 -2.33 -2.99
CA VAL A 126 8.28 -1.74 -3.82
C VAL A 126 7.19 -1.15 -2.95
N LEU A 127 6.97 0.15 -3.06
CA LEU A 127 5.86 0.84 -2.42
C LEU A 127 4.90 1.34 -3.49
N LYS A 128 3.61 1.02 -3.35
CA LYS A 128 2.55 1.54 -4.21
C LYS A 128 1.49 2.23 -3.35
N ILE A 129 1.37 3.54 -3.52
CA ILE A 129 0.39 4.36 -2.82
C ILE A 129 -0.38 5.24 -3.80
N PRO A 130 -1.68 5.42 -3.61
CA PRO A 130 -2.43 6.42 -4.34
C PRO A 130 -2.38 7.75 -3.58
N ILE A 131 -2.23 8.85 -4.29
CA ILE A 131 -2.16 10.21 -3.77
C ILE A 131 -3.28 11.04 -4.42
N PRO A 132 -3.96 11.96 -3.72
CA PRO A 132 -4.96 12.79 -4.35
C PRO A 132 -4.31 13.79 -5.30
N ARG A 133 -5.08 14.26 -6.27
CA ARG A 133 -4.61 15.25 -7.25
C ARG A 133 -4.10 16.54 -6.60
N ALA A 134 -4.73 17.01 -5.54
CA ALA A 134 -4.30 18.18 -4.78
C ALA A 134 -2.87 18.08 -4.20
N ILE A 135 -2.26 16.89 -4.19
CA ILE A 135 -0.83 16.75 -3.88
C ILE A 135 0.02 17.33 -4.98
N LEU A 136 -0.29 17.05 -6.25
CA LEU A 136 0.52 17.47 -7.38
C LEU A 136 0.14 18.86 -7.89
N PHE A 137 -1.10 19.31 -7.70
CA PHE A 137 -1.62 20.55 -8.30
C PHE A 137 -2.03 21.58 -7.24
N THR A 138 -1.85 22.88 -7.53
CA THR A 138 -2.15 24.00 -6.61
C THR A 138 -3.63 24.34 -6.56
N SER A 139 -4.40 24.03 -7.60
CA SER A 139 -5.85 24.23 -7.68
C SER A 139 -6.57 22.93 -8.10
N GLU A 140 -7.91 22.95 -8.07
CA GLU A 140 -8.73 21.90 -8.69
C GLU A 140 -8.61 21.90 -10.23
N ASP A 141 -7.91 22.89 -10.80
CA ASP A 141 -7.59 23.00 -12.21
C ASP A 141 -6.24 22.30 -12.53
N THR A 142 -6.18 21.60 -13.66
CA THR A 142 -5.11 20.63 -13.98
C THR A 142 -3.87 21.33 -14.51
N SER A 143 -4.02 22.63 -14.78
CA SER A 143 -3.08 23.54 -15.42
C SER A 143 -1.94 24.02 -14.51
N CYS A 144 -2.09 23.93 -13.19
CA CYS A 144 -1.12 24.48 -12.26
C CYS A 144 -0.51 23.40 -11.36
N LEU A 145 0.66 22.89 -11.76
CA LEU A 145 1.47 22.00 -10.93
C LEU A 145 2.07 22.78 -9.74
N LYS A 146 2.05 22.17 -8.55
CA LYS A 146 2.81 22.67 -7.39
C LYS A 146 4.29 22.70 -7.70
N THR A 147 4.93 23.76 -7.24
CA THR A 147 6.39 23.86 -7.22
C THR A 147 6.99 22.76 -6.34
N VAL A 148 8.25 22.42 -6.57
CA VAL A 148 9.00 21.46 -5.75
C VAL A 148 9.01 21.88 -4.27
N LEU A 149 9.18 23.18 -4.00
CA LEU A 149 9.17 23.73 -2.65
C LEU A 149 7.83 23.49 -1.95
N GLU A 150 6.71 23.71 -2.63
CA GLU A 150 5.37 23.45 -2.09
C GLU A 150 5.12 21.96 -1.86
N LEU A 151 5.59 21.10 -2.76
CA LEU A 151 5.47 19.65 -2.62
C LEU A 151 6.24 19.14 -1.39
N VAL A 152 7.49 19.59 -1.23
CA VAL A 152 8.34 19.19 -0.10
C VAL A 152 7.72 19.63 1.23
N SER A 153 7.21 20.86 1.30
CA SER A 153 6.65 21.42 2.53
C SER A 153 5.30 20.81 2.92
N THR A 154 4.48 20.42 1.94
CA THR A 154 3.10 19.97 2.21
C THR A 154 2.92 18.45 2.30
N THR A 155 3.80 17.66 1.68
CA THR A 155 3.53 16.22 1.48
C THR A 155 4.51 15.30 2.20
N GLY A 156 5.75 15.75 2.42
CA GLY A 156 6.80 14.95 3.00
C GLY A 156 7.26 13.76 2.15
N LEU A 157 6.93 13.71 0.85
CA LEU A 157 7.34 12.62 -0.06
C LEU A 157 8.85 12.32 -0.02
N HIS A 158 9.68 13.33 0.26
CA HIS A 158 11.12 13.18 0.42
C HIS A 158 11.51 12.12 1.47
N LEU A 159 10.71 11.97 2.53
CA LEU A 159 10.95 10.98 3.59
C LEU A 159 10.87 9.54 3.05
N LEU A 160 10.13 9.26 1.99
CA LEU A 160 10.07 7.93 1.38
C LEU A 160 11.44 7.51 0.80
N PHE A 161 12.23 8.48 0.31
CA PHE A 161 13.57 8.25 -0.19
C PHE A 161 14.61 8.05 0.91
N THR A 162 14.24 8.17 2.19
CA THR A 162 15.12 7.79 3.30
C THR A 162 15.14 6.28 3.55
N HIS A 163 14.16 5.54 3.02
CA HIS A 163 14.09 4.10 3.19
C HIS A 163 15.18 3.39 2.37
N THR A 164 16.11 2.71 3.03
CA THR A 164 17.36 2.20 2.44
C THR A 164 17.17 1.08 1.42
N SER A 165 16.16 0.23 1.61
CA SER A 165 15.89 -0.91 0.71
C SER A 165 14.92 -0.59 -0.43
N LEU A 166 14.30 0.60 -0.41
CA LEU A 166 13.30 0.97 -1.41
C LEU A 166 13.98 1.08 -2.78
N LYS A 167 13.40 0.41 -3.78
CA LYS A 167 13.87 0.40 -5.18
C LYS A 167 12.87 1.00 -6.14
N LEU A 168 11.57 0.91 -5.82
CA LEU A 168 10.50 1.36 -6.71
C LEU A 168 9.37 2.02 -5.92
N LEU A 169 9.11 3.29 -6.21
CA LEU A 169 8.00 4.06 -5.69
C LEU A 169 6.96 4.28 -6.78
N LYS A 170 5.77 3.71 -6.60
CA LYS A 170 4.61 3.89 -7.48
C LYS A 170 3.58 4.81 -6.85
N LEU A 171 3.46 6.01 -7.39
CA LEU A 171 2.44 6.98 -6.99
C LEU A 171 1.29 6.92 -8.00
N ARG A 172 0.08 6.63 -7.54
CA ARG A 172 -1.13 6.69 -8.40
C ARG A 172 -1.91 7.95 -8.05
N CYS A 173 -2.02 8.87 -8.98
CA CYS A 173 -2.84 10.07 -8.84
C CYS A 173 -4.12 9.88 -9.65
N PRO A 174 -5.19 9.30 -9.09
CA PRO A 174 -6.44 9.16 -9.80
C PRO A 174 -7.03 10.54 -10.09
N THR A 175 -7.27 10.84 -11.37
CA THR A 175 -7.99 12.05 -11.79
C THR A 175 -9.49 11.77 -11.89
N SER A 176 -10.32 12.78 -11.58
CA SER A 176 -11.75 12.78 -11.86
C SER A 176 -11.97 12.78 -13.38
N LEU A 177 -13.14 12.32 -13.78
CA LEU A 177 -13.47 11.81 -15.10
C LEU A 177 -13.64 12.88 -16.19
N ASP A 178 -13.69 14.15 -15.80
CA ASP A 178 -14.34 15.18 -16.63
C ASP A 178 -13.38 16.26 -17.14
N SER A 179 -12.10 16.23 -16.74
CA SER A 179 -11.11 17.17 -17.31
C SER A 179 -10.46 16.53 -18.54
N TYR A 180 -10.95 16.87 -19.73
CA TYR A 180 -10.20 16.70 -21.00
C TYR A 180 -8.87 17.46 -20.99
N ASP A 181 -8.65 18.32 -19.98
CA ASP A 181 -7.40 18.99 -19.71
C ASP A 181 -6.30 17.98 -19.44
N THR A 182 -5.56 17.72 -20.52
CA THR A 182 -4.31 17.00 -20.44
C THR A 182 -3.25 18.01 -20.00
N PRO A 183 -2.69 17.92 -18.79
CA PRO A 183 -1.63 18.84 -18.39
C PRO A 183 -0.46 18.79 -19.39
N ASP A 184 0.12 19.95 -19.73
CA ASP A 184 1.27 20.00 -20.61
C ASP A 184 2.41 19.22 -19.96
N TYR A 185 3.00 18.27 -20.69
CA TYR A 185 4.08 17.44 -20.18
C TYR A 185 5.29 18.26 -19.72
N ARG A 186 5.46 19.48 -20.25
CA ARG A 186 6.53 20.41 -19.86
C ARG A 186 6.41 20.85 -18.40
N GLU A 187 5.20 20.95 -17.88
CA GLU A 187 4.93 21.30 -16.48
C GLU A 187 5.49 20.25 -15.52
N PHE A 188 5.56 18.99 -15.96
CA PHE A 188 6.06 17.88 -15.14
C PHE A 188 7.59 17.74 -15.12
N LEU A 189 8.33 18.43 -16.00
CA LEU A 189 9.79 18.29 -16.09
C LEU A 189 10.51 18.68 -14.78
N PRO A 190 10.16 19.79 -14.10
CA PRO A 190 10.78 20.14 -12.82
C PRO A 190 10.52 19.09 -11.74
N LEU A 191 9.29 18.57 -11.66
CA LEU A 191 8.92 17.50 -10.71
C LEU A 191 9.69 16.21 -10.99
N ALA A 192 9.73 15.77 -12.25
CA ALA A 192 10.45 14.56 -12.64
C ALA A 192 11.96 14.68 -12.39
N LYS A 193 12.53 15.88 -12.58
CA LYS A 193 13.93 16.16 -12.27
C LYS A 193 14.17 16.09 -10.77
N TRP A 194 13.38 16.82 -9.97
CA TRP A 194 13.52 16.79 -8.51
C TRP A 194 13.39 15.38 -7.94
N LEU A 195 12.40 14.60 -8.36
CA LEU A 195 12.24 13.21 -7.89
C LEU A 195 13.45 12.33 -8.21
N ARG A 196 14.07 12.54 -9.37
CA ARG A 196 15.29 11.82 -9.75
C ARG A 196 16.47 12.24 -8.90
N ASP A 197 16.63 13.54 -8.69
CA ASP A 197 17.71 14.12 -7.89
C ASP A 197 17.59 13.66 -6.43
N GLU A 198 16.38 13.72 -5.86
CA GLU A 198 16.07 13.28 -4.49
C GLU A 198 16.22 11.77 -4.30
N ALA A 199 15.83 10.97 -5.31
CA ALA A 199 16.02 9.53 -5.29
C ALA A 199 17.51 9.14 -5.43
N GLY A 200 18.38 10.06 -5.87
CA GLY A 200 19.82 9.81 -6.08
C GLY A 200 20.10 8.64 -7.02
N GLY A 201 19.17 8.33 -7.95
CA GLY A 201 19.25 7.16 -8.82
C GLY A 201 19.06 5.79 -8.11
N ARG A 202 18.82 5.77 -6.80
CA ARG A 202 18.62 4.55 -6.01
C ARG A 202 17.19 4.02 -6.08
N VAL A 203 16.22 4.91 -6.24
CA VAL A 203 14.80 4.60 -6.27
C VAL A 203 14.22 4.97 -7.64
N ASP A 204 13.68 3.99 -8.35
CA ASP A 204 12.85 4.23 -9.52
C ASP A 204 11.52 4.82 -9.08
N VAL A 205 11.14 5.95 -9.67
CA VAL A 205 9.85 6.59 -9.41
C VAL A 205 8.93 6.38 -10.61
N ASP A 206 7.67 6.08 -10.34
CA ASP A 206 6.62 5.87 -11.34
C ASP A 206 5.33 6.55 -10.87
N ILE A 207 5.04 7.70 -11.44
CA ILE A 207 3.84 8.48 -11.18
C ILE A 207 2.84 8.22 -12.29
N ASN A 208 1.66 7.71 -11.92
CA ASN A 208 0.57 7.47 -12.83
C ASN A 208 -0.60 8.42 -12.56
N ILE A 209 -0.83 9.36 -13.48
CA ILE A 209 -1.89 10.40 -13.42
C ILE A 209 -3.10 10.00 -14.28
N THR A 210 -3.21 8.73 -14.67
CA THR A 210 -4.35 8.27 -15.51
C THR A 210 -5.67 8.25 -14.73
N PRO A 211 -6.81 8.58 -15.36
CA PRO A 211 -8.13 8.49 -14.74
C PRO A 211 -8.49 7.05 -14.31
N ASN A 212 -9.44 6.94 -13.37
CA ASN A 212 -9.77 5.67 -12.71
C ASN A 212 -10.63 4.69 -13.55
N ARG A 213 -11.18 5.07 -14.70
CA ARG A 213 -12.00 4.15 -15.51
C ARG A 213 -11.16 2.98 -16.05
N ARG A 214 -11.76 1.79 -16.08
CA ARG A 214 -11.27 0.67 -16.91
C ARG A 214 -11.33 1.13 -18.36
N TYR A 215 -10.18 1.56 -18.84
CA TYR A 215 -9.93 2.03 -20.19
C TYR A 215 -10.34 0.96 -21.22
N ASN A 216 -11.09 1.36 -22.25
CA ASN A 216 -11.27 0.53 -23.43
C ASN A 216 -10.04 0.75 -24.33
N GLU A 217 -9.16 -0.24 -24.41
CA GLU A 217 -7.92 -0.19 -25.20
C GLU A 217 -8.13 -0.01 -26.72
N ARG A 218 -9.39 -0.01 -27.15
CA ARG A 218 -9.80 0.18 -28.54
C ARG A 218 -10.34 1.58 -28.85
N SER A 219 -10.36 2.52 -27.89
CA SER A 219 -10.76 3.90 -28.18
C SER A 219 -9.63 4.64 -28.91
N VAL A 220 -9.95 5.17 -30.09
CA VAL A 220 -9.05 5.95 -30.95
C VAL A 220 -8.78 7.37 -30.43
N GLU A 221 -9.61 7.85 -29.49
CA GLU A 221 -9.63 9.24 -29.01
C GLU A 221 -8.64 9.52 -27.88
N CYS A 222 -7.74 8.59 -27.58
CA CYS A 222 -6.87 8.70 -26.42
C CYS A 222 -5.60 7.87 -26.56
N SER A 223 -4.48 8.43 -26.12
CA SER A 223 -3.16 7.80 -26.16
C SER A 223 -2.51 7.79 -24.79
N ARG A 224 -1.95 6.64 -24.38
CA ARG A 224 -1.10 6.56 -23.18
C ARG A 224 0.25 7.20 -23.48
N CYS A 225 0.60 8.23 -22.74
CA CYS A 225 1.86 8.93 -22.86
C CYS A 225 2.76 8.64 -21.66
N ARG A 226 4.08 8.63 -21.90
CA ARG A 226 5.10 8.45 -20.87
C ARG A 226 6.27 9.39 -21.15
N LYS A 227 6.74 10.09 -20.10
CA LYS A 227 7.98 10.87 -20.13
C LYS A 227 8.68 10.74 -18.79
N GLY A 228 9.90 10.22 -18.81
CA GLY A 228 10.64 9.91 -17.59
C GLY A 228 9.85 8.98 -16.66
N CYS A 229 9.66 9.42 -15.42
CA CYS A 229 8.92 8.71 -14.37
C CYS A 229 7.40 8.94 -14.41
N ILE A 230 6.87 9.76 -15.34
CA ILE A 230 5.47 10.20 -15.31
C ILE A 230 4.70 9.59 -16.48
N ARG A 231 3.51 9.06 -16.17
CA ARG A 231 2.56 8.46 -17.11
C ARG A 231 1.21 9.16 -17.02
N TRP A 232 0.62 9.46 -18.17
CA TRP A 232 -0.68 10.11 -18.28
C TRP A 232 -1.42 9.63 -19.54
N ILE A 233 -2.68 10.02 -19.69
CA ILE A 233 -3.47 9.82 -20.91
C ILE A 233 -3.62 11.18 -21.57
N LYS A 234 -3.32 11.27 -22.87
CA LYS A 234 -3.68 12.41 -23.71
C LYS A 234 -4.95 12.10 -24.48
N TRP A 235 -5.96 12.93 -24.34
CA TRP A 235 -7.16 12.88 -25.17
C TRP A 235 -6.86 13.57 -26.50
N MET A 236 -7.20 12.91 -27.60
CA MET A 236 -7.15 13.47 -28.95
C MET A 236 -8.58 13.65 -29.40
N ASP A 237 -9.01 14.89 -29.51
CA ASP A 237 -10.28 15.20 -30.15
C ASP A 237 -10.09 15.00 -31.66
N TYR A 238 -10.62 13.90 -32.19
CA TYR A 238 -10.59 13.63 -33.63
C TYR A 238 -11.81 14.21 -34.35
N PHE A 239 -12.79 14.77 -33.62
CA PHE A 239 -14.06 15.20 -34.21
C PHE A 239 -14.39 16.68 -34.04
N GLY A 240 -13.74 17.41 -33.12
CA GLY A 240 -13.77 18.87 -33.04
C GLY A 240 -15.03 19.45 -32.41
#